data_AF-A0A968LUL5-F1
#
_entry.id   AF-A0A968LUL5-F1
#
_cell.length_a   1.000
_cell.length_b   1.000
_cell.length_c   1.000
_cell.angle_alpha   90.00
_cell.angle_beta   90.00
_cell.angle_gamma   90.00
#
_symmetry.space_group_name_H-M   'P 1'
#
loop_
_entity.id
_entity.type
_entity.pdbx_description
1 polymer ?
#
loop_
_entity_poly.entity_id
_entity_poly.type
_entity_poly.pdbx_seq_one_letter_code
_entity_poly.pdbx_strand_id
1 'polypeptide(L)'
;MKKTDFNIIQEYIDGHNLDENNEIKPGQPSSESDVVKLLIEILESLVSIHQQGVAHGNLKPSNLRRIRQDGHPQTTKIVPIDFGFLKEIAVLMAHPGQPVRPQQTGAVGFIPPSETGDWSEFSCDVYAVGMIGIQTLTGLEPKNLPKDQQTGEVIWRFATPDRTVVEVSNELARILTKMVRHCSTERYANALEVCQDLKKLQSRKRSLYSWLVDRRVLAASLGILVLTNIFSIRWYQQSTEDQKSLYQATVNNAQLNEQAQQCNRRIASRQALKTNLIDVNMVADAKQTIEACNQAAKSQLTFINQGKAELLLSQSSLQLNQKKDAQEYLNDARNSFLAARDINRDQPQPHFYLGLAKQLQRANDYQKDYNTAIDLYLKPNHKITRGRLFYPC
;
A
#
# COMPACT_ATOMS: atom_id res chain seq x y z
N MET A 1 78.84 -5.52 25.23
CA MET A 1 78.73 -6.00 23.84
C MET A 1 78.26 -4.85 22.98
N LYS A 2 78.96 -4.49 21.90
CA LYS A 2 78.45 -3.50 20.93
C LYS A 2 77.19 -4.10 20.28
N LYS A 3 76.08 -3.37 20.32
CA LYS A 3 74.86 -3.74 19.60
C LYS A 3 75.17 -3.58 18.11
N THR A 4 75.26 -4.68 17.38
CA THR A 4 75.42 -4.64 15.93
C THR A 4 74.02 -4.39 15.36
N ASP A 5 73.75 -3.16 14.95
CA ASP A 5 72.47 -2.82 14.34
C ASP A 5 72.44 -3.35 12.90
N PHE A 6 71.51 -4.26 12.61
CA PHE A 6 71.26 -4.79 11.28
C PHE A 6 70.29 -3.85 10.55
N ASN A 7 70.72 -3.29 9.41
CA ASN A 7 69.93 -2.37 8.61
C ASN A 7 69.70 -2.94 7.21
N ILE A 8 68.47 -2.82 6.70
CA ILE A 8 68.09 -3.23 5.35
C ILE A 8 67.88 -1.96 4.53
N ILE A 9 68.60 -1.85 3.41
CA ILE A 9 68.46 -0.73 2.47
C ILE A 9 67.60 -1.19 1.30
N GLN A 10 66.54 -0.44 0.99
CA GLN A 10 65.57 -0.76 -0.06
C GLN A 10 65.24 0.50 -0.87
N GLU A 11 64.70 0.30 -2.06
CA GLU A 11 64.13 1.40 -2.85
C GLU A 11 62.98 2.07 -2.08
N TYR A 12 62.96 3.41 -2.10
CA TYR A 12 61.86 4.18 -1.53
C TYR A 12 60.68 4.20 -2.50
N ILE A 13 59.55 3.64 -2.04
CA ILE A 13 58.32 3.57 -2.82
C ILE A 13 57.44 4.77 -2.45
N ASP A 14 57.40 5.79 -3.32
CA ASP A 14 56.63 7.02 -3.10
C ASP A 14 55.11 6.79 -3.21
N GLY A 15 54.38 7.14 -2.15
CA GLY A 15 52.96 6.84 -1.97
C GLY A 15 52.53 6.85 -0.51
N HIS A 16 51.40 6.20 -0.20
CA HIS A 16 50.89 6.06 1.17
C HIS A 16 50.43 4.63 1.46
N ASN A 17 50.42 4.27 2.75
CA ASN A 17 49.99 2.95 3.17
C ASN A 17 48.46 2.83 3.15
N LEU A 18 47.91 1.61 3.03
CA LEU A 18 46.45 1.44 2.96
C LEU A 18 45.73 1.66 4.30
N ASP A 19 46.43 1.61 5.44
CA ASP A 19 45.90 2.05 6.74
C ASP A 19 45.95 3.57 6.93
N GLU A 20 46.59 4.30 6.03
CA GLU A 20 46.64 5.75 5.99
C GLU A 20 45.57 6.30 5.03
N ASN A 21 45.38 7.63 5.04
CA ASN A 21 44.55 8.36 4.06
C ASN A 21 43.12 7.84 3.87
N ASN A 22 42.54 7.21 4.88
CA ASN A 22 41.16 6.74 4.91
C ASN A 22 40.83 5.59 3.95
N GLU A 23 41.81 4.88 3.40
CA GLU A 23 41.53 3.77 2.47
C GLU A 23 40.94 2.55 3.18
N ILE A 24 41.55 2.12 4.29
CA ILE A 24 41.04 1.04 5.13
C ILE A 24 40.93 1.56 6.56
N LYS A 25 39.77 2.12 6.92
CA LYS A 25 39.52 2.57 8.29
C LYS A 25 38.74 1.57 9.12
N PRO A 26 39.19 1.34 10.37
CA PRO A 26 38.32 0.83 11.41
C PRO A 26 37.07 1.74 11.55
N GLY A 27 35.89 1.14 11.58
CA GLY A 27 34.60 1.82 11.71
C GLY A 27 33.98 2.35 10.42
N GLN A 28 34.64 2.27 9.26
CA GLN A 28 34.06 2.72 7.97
C GLN A 28 34.02 1.56 6.96
N PRO A 29 32.90 0.83 6.88
CA PRO A 29 32.65 -0.17 5.85
C PRO A 29 32.72 0.42 4.43
N SER A 30 33.38 -0.28 3.51
CA SER A 30 33.39 0.07 2.08
C SER A 30 32.37 -0.73 1.28
N SER A 31 32.04 -0.25 0.08
CA SER A 31 31.13 -0.95 -0.82
C SER A 31 31.75 -2.26 -1.34
N GLU A 32 30.89 -3.23 -1.70
CA GLU A 32 31.32 -4.47 -2.35
C GLU A 32 32.20 -4.20 -3.59
N SER A 33 31.84 -3.21 -4.40
CA SER A 33 32.55 -2.85 -5.62
C SER A 33 33.98 -2.40 -5.33
N ASP A 34 34.15 -1.57 -4.30
CA ASP A 34 35.46 -1.02 -3.93
C ASP A 34 36.35 -2.08 -3.31
N VAL A 35 35.78 -2.97 -2.48
CA VAL A 35 36.52 -4.11 -1.92
C VAL A 35 36.97 -5.07 -3.02
N VAL A 36 36.12 -5.37 -4.00
CA VAL A 36 36.51 -6.25 -5.13
C VAL A 36 37.67 -5.64 -5.92
N LYS A 37 37.65 -4.32 -6.19
CA LYS A 37 38.77 -3.64 -6.88
C LYS A 37 40.05 -3.69 -6.05
N LEU A 38 39.96 -3.36 -4.77
CA LEU A 38 41.06 -3.40 -3.82
C LEU A 38 41.73 -4.79 -3.79
N LEU A 39 40.92 -5.85 -3.66
CA LEU A 39 41.41 -7.23 -3.63
C LEU A 39 42.10 -7.60 -4.94
N ILE A 40 41.53 -7.24 -6.09
CA ILE A 40 42.15 -7.52 -7.38
C ILE A 40 43.52 -6.84 -7.49
N GLU A 41 43.63 -5.56 -7.14
CA GLU A 41 44.89 -4.81 -7.19
C GLU A 41 45.97 -5.45 -6.29
N ILE A 42 45.61 -5.85 -5.06
CA ILE A 42 46.54 -6.56 -4.15
C ILE A 42 46.97 -7.91 -4.74
N LEU A 43 46.01 -8.69 -5.24
CA LEU A 43 46.25 -10.03 -5.77
C LEU A 43 47.08 -10.00 -7.05
N GLU A 44 46.90 -9.01 -7.93
CA GLU A 44 47.71 -8.86 -9.15
C GLU A 44 49.20 -8.65 -8.82
N SER A 45 49.49 -7.83 -7.81
CA SER A 45 50.85 -7.63 -7.32
C SER A 45 51.40 -8.91 -6.68
N LEU A 46 50.59 -9.65 -5.92
CA LEU A 46 51.00 -10.92 -5.31
C LEU A 46 51.21 -12.03 -6.34
N VAL A 47 50.43 -12.09 -7.42
CA VAL A 47 50.66 -13.05 -8.49
C VAL A 47 52.08 -12.89 -9.06
N SER A 48 52.53 -11.65 -9.25
CA SER A 48 53.88 -11.37 -9.75
C SER A 48 54.97 -11.81 -8.76
N ILE A 49 54.71 -11.68 -7.46
CA ILE A 49 55.62 -12.12 -6.39
C ILE A 49 55.65 -13.65 -6.28
N HIS A 50 54.48 -14.30 -6.25
CA HIS A 50 54.34 -15.76 -6.16
C HIS A 50 54.95 -16.47 -7.39
N GLN A 51 54.91 -15.86 -8.57
CA GLN A 51 55.58 -16.37 -9.78
C GLN A 51 57.10 -16.44 -9.65
N GLN A 52 57.69 -15.65 -8.76
CA GLN A 52 59.12 -15.71 -8.44
C GLN A 52 59.46 -16.78 -7.39
N GLY A 53 58.46 -17.53 -6.92
CA GLY A 53 58.63 -18.58 -5.91
C GLY A 53 58.75 -18.05 -4.47
N VAL A 54 58.42 -16.76 -4.24
CA VAL A 54 58.54 -16.10 -2.95
C VAL A 54 57.16 -15.75 -2.42
N ALA A 55 56.90 -16.00 -1.14
CA ALA A 55 55.71 -15.51 -0.43
C ALA A 55 56.03 -14.21 0.32
N HIS A 56 55.03 -13.37 0.52
CA HIS A 56 55.21 -12.13 1.27
C HIS A 56 55.29 -12.39 2.78
N GLY A 57 54.39 -13.22 3.33
CA GLY A 57 54.45 -13.71 4.72
C GLY A 57 54.10 -12.70 5.82
N ASN A 58 53.94 -11.41 5.48
CA ASN A 58 53.61 -10.35 6.42
C ASN A 58 52.65 -9.30 5.81
N LEU A 59 51.60 -9.79 5.14
CA LEU A 59 50.60 -8.90 4.53
C LEU A 59 49.66 -8.31 5.58
N LYS A 60 49.50 -6.99 5.51
CA LYS A 60 48.57 -6.17 6.30
C LYS A 60 48.41 -4.81 5.63
N PRO A 61 47.40 -4.01 5.97
CA PRO A 61 47.22 -2.67 5.37
C PRO A 61 48.46 -1.76 5.44
N SER A 62 49.23 -1.78 6.54
CA SER A 62 50.47 -0.99 6.69
C SER A 62 51.60 -1.40 5.74
N ASN A 63 51.52 -2.62 5.21
CA ASN A 63 52.56 -3.21 4.37
C ASN A 63 52.15 -3.23 2.89
N LEU A 64 51.11 -2.46 2.54
CA LEU A 64 50.63 -2.28 1.19
C LEU A 64 50.65 -0.78 0.90
N ARG A 65 51.39 -0.38 -0.13
CA ARG A 65 51.51 1.02 -0.54
C ARG A 65 50.76 1.28 -1.82
N ARG A 66 49.87 2.27 -1.81
CA ARG A 66 49.28 2.78 -3.05
C ARG A 66 50.23 3.80 -3.66
N ILE A 67 50.60 3.55 -4.91
CA ILE A 67 51.48 4.44 -5.67
C ILE A 67 50.85 4.82 -7.00
N ARG A 68 51.27 5.95 -7.56
CA ARG A 68 50.90 6.34 -8.93
C ARG A 68 51.64 5.43 -9.90
N GLN A 69 50.96 5.01 -10.96
CA GLN A 69 51.59 4.21 -11.98
C GLN A 69 52.44 5.09 -12.90
N ASP A 70 53.68 4.67 -13.12
CA ASP A 70 54.63 5.39 -13.99
C ASP A 70 54.04 5.59 -15.40
N GLY A 71 54.16 6.80 -15.93
CA GLY A 71 53.61 7.17 -17.24
C GLY A 71 52.09 7.38 -17.27
N HIS A 72 51.36 7.05 -16.21
CA HIS A 72 49.91 7.22 -16.13
C HIS A 72 49.49 7.84 -14.77
N PRO A 73 49.57 9.16 -14.61
CA PRO A 73 49.31 9.86 -13.35
C PRO A 73 47.89 9.65 -12.77
N GLN A 74 46.96 9.20 -13.61
CA GLN A 74 45.56 8.96 -13.28
C GLN A 74 45.28 7.52 -12.78
N THR A 75 46.26 6.62 -12.89
CA THR A 75 46.12 5.22 -12.45
C THR A 75 47.02 4.97 -11.25
N THR A 76 46.50 4.24 -10.27
CA THR A 76 47.27 3.83 -9.08
C THR A 76 47.43 2.31 -9.07
N LYS A 77 48.50 1.85 -8.41
CA LYS A 77 48.77 0.43 -8.19
C LYS A 77 49.14 0.20 -6.73
N ILE A 78 48.86 -0.99 -6.21
CA ILE A 78 49.22 -1.37 -4.84
C ILE A 78 50.50 -2.19 -4.90
N VAL A 79 51.51 -1.82 -4.12
CA VAL A 79 52.79 -2.52 -4.04
C VAL A 79 53.00 -3.04 -2.60
N PRO A 80 53.16 -4.37 -2.42
CA PRO A 80 53.56 -4.93 -1.13
C PRO A 80 54.97 -4.53 -0.72
N ILE A 81 55.17 -4.24 0.57
CA ILE A 81 56.44 -3.85 1.19
C ILE A 81 56.66 -4.59 2.51
N ASP A 82 57.88 -4.57 3.04
CA ASP A 82 58.21 -5.20 4.34
C ASP A 82 57.85 -6.70 4.40
N PHE A 83 58.50 -7.46 3.52
CA PHE A 83 58.40 -8.92 3.42
C PHE A 83 58.81 -9.59 4.73
N GLY A 84 58.08 -10.63 5.13
CA GLY A 84 58.29 -11.34 6.40
C GLY A 84 59.68 -11.96 6.55
N PHE A 85 60.22 -12.52 5.47
CA PHE A 85 61.55 -13.16 5.49
C PHE A 85 62.68 -12.20 5.86
N LEU A 86 62.52 -10.89 5.63
CA LEU A 86 63.51 -9.88 6.00
C LEU A 86 63.71 -9.80 7.51
N LYS A 87 62.64 -10.05 8.29
CA LYS A 87 62.69 -10.11 9.75
C LYS A 87 63.41 -11.37 10.22
N GLU A 88 63.18 -12.49 9.53
CA GLU A 88 63.88 -13.74 9.84
C GLU A 88 65.40 -13.62 9.59
N ILE A 89 65.79 -13.02 8.46
CA ILE A 89 67.20 -12.72 8.18
C ILE A 89 67.79 -11.82 9.27
N ALA A 90 67.08 -10.76 9.68
CA ALA A 90 67.54 -9.88 10.74
C ALA A 90 67.77 -10.62 12.07
N VAL A 91 66.86 -11.52 12.45
CA VAL A 91 66.98 -12.34 13.67
C VAL A 91 68.16 -13.32 13.56
N LEU A 92 68.31 -14.01 12.43
CA LEU A 92 69.43 -14.93 12.18
C LEU A 92 70.79 -14.20 12.28
N MET A 93 70.87 -12.97 11.77
CA MET A 93 72.08 -12.16 11.81
C MET A 93 72.37 -11.61 13.21
N ALA A 94 71.33 -11.28 13.98
CA ALA A 94 71.46 -10.82 15.35
C ALA A 94 71.82 -11.95 16.33
N HIS A 95 71.36 -13.18 16.07
CA HIS A 95 71.56 -14.35 16.91
C HIS A 95 72.05 -15.56 16.11
N PRO A 96 73.31 -15.56 15.64
CA PRO A 96 73.87 -16.65 14.86
C PRO A 96 73.84 -17.97 15.64
N GLY A 97 73.29 -19.02 15.05
CA GLY A 97 73.27 -20.37 15.63
C GLY A 97 72.08 -20.69 16.53
N GLN A 98 71.14 -19.76 16.75
CA GLN A 98 69.85 -20.11 17.34
C GLN A 98 68.91 -20.67 16.26
N PRO A 99 68.20 -21.78 16.50
CA PRO A 99 67.17 -22.25 15.60
C PRO A 99 66.05 -21.20 15.58
N VAL A 100 66.00 -20.42 14.50
CA VAL A 100 64.83 -19.61 14.18
C VAL A 100 63.77 -20.61 13.75
N ARG A 101 62.86 -20.94 14.66
CA ARG A 101 61.56 -21.44 14.22
C ARG A 101 61.03 -20.38 13.26
N PRO A 102 60.40 -20.74 12.12
CA PRO A 102 59.61 -19.79 11.33
C PRO A 102 58.51 -19.27 12.25
N GLN A 103 58.88 -18.26 13.03
CA GLN A 103 58.05 -17.58 13.96
C GLN A 103 57.05 -16.89 13.04
N GLN A 104 55.77 -17.06 13.27
CA GLN A 104 54.74 -16.44 12.44
C GLN A 104 54.98 -14.93 12.36
N THR A 105 55.77 -14.45 11.40
CA THR A 105 56.29 -13.08 11.33
C THR A 105 55.22 -12.10 10.84
N GLY A 106 54.00 -12.58 10.63
CA GLY A 106 52.87 -11.77 10.20
C GLY A 106 52.24 -10.99 11.36
N ALA A 107 51.34 -10.07 11.00
CA ALA A 107 50.57 -9.34 12.00
C ALA A 107 49.43 -10.18 12.60
N VAL A 108 49.21 -10.00 13.89
CA VAL A 108 48.13 -10.65 14.64
C VAL A 108 46.79 -10.43 13.94
N GLY A 109 46.09 -11.53 13.65
CA GLY A 109 44.80 -11.53 12.95
C GLY A 109 44.87 -11.64 11.43
N PHE A 110 46.03 -11.42 10.81
CA PHE A 110 46.26 -11.65 9.37
C PHE A 110 46.99 -12.97 9.08
N ILE A 111 47.44 -13.67 10.13
CA ILE A 111 48.08 -14.97 10.03
C ILE A 111 47.02 -16.07 10.17
N PRO A 112 47.01 -17.09 9.30
CA PRO A 112 46.14 -18.25 9.48
C PRO A 112 46.58 -19.08 10.70
N PRO A 113 45.66 -19.77 11.38
CA PRO A 113 46.01 -20.65 12.50
C PRO A 113 46.98 -21.76 12.05
N SER A 114 48.06 -21.97 12.82
CA SER A 114 49.17 -22.87 12.46
C SER A 114 49.00 -24.32 12.90
N GLU A 115 47.89 -24.67 13.55
CA GLU A 115 47.74 -25.95 14.26
C GLU A 115 47.54 -27.17 13.34
N THR A 116 47.37 -26.97 12.02
CA THR A 116 46.96 -28.03 11.09
C THR A 116 48.10 -28.76 10.39
N GLY A 117 49.37 -28.38 10.58
CA GLY A 117 50.54 -29.06 10.01
C GLY A 117 50.75 -28.88 8.49
N ASP A 118 49.68 -28.62 7.73
CA ASP A 118 49.73 -28.29 6.30
C ASP A 118 49.87 -26.78 6.11
N TRP A 119 51.11 -26.29 6.07
CA TRP A 119 51.44 -24.87 5.87
C TRP A 119 51.90 -24.61 4.43
N SER A 120 51.19 -23.76 3.71
CA SER A 120 51.60 -23.23 2.40
C SER A 120 51.71 -21.72 2.49
N GLU A 121 52.92 -21.17 2.29
CA GLU A 121 53.18 -19.74 2.43
C GLU A 121 52.34 -18.89 1.47
N PHE A 122 52.11 -19.35 0.24
CA PHE A 122 51.23 -18.68 -0.72
C PHE A 122 49.77 -18.68 -0.26
N SER A 123 49.31 -19.78 0.33
CA SER A 123 47.97 -19.86 0.91
C SER A 123 47.82 -18.97 2.15
N CYS A 124 48.90 -18.75 2.90
CA CYS A 124 48.94 -17.81 4.02
C CYS A 124 48.82 -16.36 3.56
N ASP A 125 49.47 -15.99 2.46
CA ASP A 125 49.26 -14.69 1.82
C ASP A 125 47.80 -14.52 1.38
N VAL A 126 47.20 -15.55 0.78
CA VAL A 126 45.77 -15.55 0.41
C VAL A 126 44.87 -15.29 1.63
N TYR A 127 45.14 -15.97 2.75
CA TYR A 127 44.40 -15.74 3.99
C TYR A 127 44.49 -14.29 4.44
N ALA A 128 45.71 -13.72 4.46
CA ALA A 128 45.92 -12.34 4.86
C ALA A 128 45.14 -11.35 3.96
N VAL A 129 45.16 -11.55 2.64
CA VAL A 129 44.37 -10.72 1.70
C VAL A 129 42.87 -10.88 1.94
N GLY A 130 42.41 -12.09 2.25
CA GLY A 130 41.01 -12.35 2.59
C GLY A 130 40.58 -11.58 3.85
N MET A 131 41.44 -11.59 4.88
CA MET A 131 41.23 -10.83 6.10
C MET A 131 41.22 -9.32 5.87
N ILE A 132 42.08 -8.81 4.96
CA ILE A 132 42.04 -7.40 4.53
C ILE A 132 40.69 -7.08 3.89
N GLY A 133 40.22 -7.90 2.94
CA GLY A 133 38.91 -7.69 2.31
C GLY A 133 37.75 -7.71 3.31
N ILE A 134 37.78 -8.63 4.28
CA ILE A 134 36.80 -8.70 5.35
C ILE A 134 36.89 -7.48 6.26
N GLN A 135 38.09 -7.04 6.64
CA GLN A 135 38.27 -5.81 7.43
C GLN A 135 37.69 -4.60 6.69
N THR A 136 37.93 -4.47 5.39
CA THR A 136 37.43 -3.34 4.58
C THR A 136 35.90 -3.39 4.42
N LEU A 137 35.30 -4.58 4.24
CA LEU A 137 33.84 -4.74 4.20
C LEU A 137 33.19 -4.49 5.55
N THR A 138 33.83 -4.96 6.62
CA THR A 138 33.21 -4.95 7.94
C THR A 138 33.52 -3.66 8.71
N GLY A 139 34.58 -2.94 8.35
CA GLY A 139 35.15 -1.89 9.18
C GLY A 139 35.71 -2.41 10.51
N LEU A 140 35.84 -3.72 10.72
CA LEU A 140 36.37 -4.28 11.97
C LEU A 140 37.80 -4.75 11.81
N GLU A 141 38.62 -4.47 12.82
CA GLU A 141 39.95 -5.07 12.89
C GLU A 141 39.84 -6.60 13.00
N PRO A 142 40.73 -7.37 12.35
CA PRO A 142 40.69 -8.82 12.35
C PRO A 142 40.59 -9.48 13.73
N LYS A 143 41.22 -8.88 14.75
CA LYS A 143 41.19 -9.37 16.14
C LYS A 143 39.81 -9.27 16.81
N ASN A 144 38.95 -8.39 16.31
CA ASN A 144 37.60 -8.15 16.83
C ASN A 144 36.53 -8.98 16.10
N LEU A 145 36.91 -9.74 15.08
CA LEU A 145 35.99 -10.63 14.38
C LEU A 145 35.72 -11.87 15.26
N PRO A 146 34.44 -12.27 15.43
CA PRO A 146 34.12 -13.46 16.18
C PRO A 146 34.65 -14.69 15.45
N LYS A 147 35.01 -15.70 16.24
CA LYS A 147 35.47 -16.99 15.74
C LYS A 147 34.56 -18.08 16.25
N ASP A 148 34.36 -19.10 15.42
CA ASP A 148 33.68 -20.31 15.83
C ASP A 148 34.53 -21.04 16.88
N GLN A 149 33.92 -21.42 18.00
CA GLN A 149 34.64 -22.00 19.14
C GLN A 149 35.12 -23.42 18.87
N GLN A 150 34.50 -24.16 17.94
CA GLN A 150 34.83 -25.55 17.66
C GLN A 150 35.86 -25.66 16.53
N THR A 151 35.71 -24.83 15.51
CA THR A 151 36.50 -24.88 14.26
C THR A 151 37.58 -23.82 14.20
N GLY A 152 37.51 -22.77 15.02
CA GLY A 152 38.43 -21.63 14.97
C GLY A 152 38.24 -20.73 13.73
N GLU A 153 37.24 -21.00 12.89
CA GLU A 153 36.97 -20.24 11.68
C GLU A 153 36.45 -18.83 11.98
N VAL A 154 36.83 -17.87 11.12
CA VAL A 154 36.37 -16.48 11.26
C VAL A 154 34.91 -16.37 10.81
N ILE A 155 34.05 -15.94 11.74
CA ILE A 155 32.65 -15.63 11.46
C ILE A 155 32.57 -14.15 11.13
N TRP A 156 32.62 -13.81 9.84
CA TRP A 156 32.61 -12.40 9.42
C TRP A 156 31.23 -11.90 8.95
N ARG A 157 30.30 -12.81 8.65
CA ARG A 157 28.90 -12.50 8.31
C ARG A 157 28.01 -12.71 9.53
N PHE A 158 28.02 -11.75 10.45
CA PHE A 158 27.22 -11.79 11.67
C PHE A 158 26.48 -10.47 11.87
N ALA A 159 25.43 -10.53 12.69
CA ALA A 159 24.73 -9.35 13.20
C ALA A 159 24.97 -9.24 14.71
N THR A 160 25.00 -8.01 15.20
CA THR A 160 24.96 -7.67 16.63
C THR A 160 23.85 -6.65 16.85
N PRO A 161 23.40 -6.40 18.10
CA PRO A 161 22.34 -5.41 18.36
C PRO A 161 22.63 -4.01 17.80
N ASP A 162 23.90 -3.65 17.69
CA ASP A 162 24.42 -2.38 17.15
C ASP A 162 24.78 -2.45 15.66
N ARG A 163 24.66 -3.61 14.99
CA ARG A 163 25.16 -3.81 13.63
C ARG A 163 24.41 -4.88 12.84
N THR A 164 23.96 -4.53 11.65
CA THR A 164 23.37 -5.48 10.70
C THR A 164 24.43 -6.35 10.01
N VAL A 165 23.97 -7.49 9.46
CA VAL A 165 24.81 -8.36 8.63
C VAL A 165 25.35 -7.57 7.44
N VAL A 166 26.63 -7.76 7.12
CA VAL A 166 27.23 -7.20 5.91
C VAL A 166 26.52 -7.75 4.67
N GLU A 167 25.90 -6.85 3.91
CA GLU A 167 25.22 -7.17 2.65
C GLU A 167 26.22 -7.18 1.49
N VAL A 168 26.50 -8.38 0.97
CA VAL A 168 27.33 -8.61 -0.21
C VAL A 168 26.74 -9.74 -1.04
N SER A 169 27.11 -9.82 -2.31
CA SER A 169 26.76 -10.96 -3.18
C SER A 169 27.22 -12.29 -2.57
N ASN A 170 26.42 -13.33 -2.78
CA ASN A 170 26.74 -14.69 -2.32
C ASN A 170 28.04 -15.19 -2.95
N GLU A 171 28.34 -14.78 -4.18
CA GLU A 171 29.58 -15.11 -4.86
C GLU A 171 30.80 -14.50 -4.18
N LEU A 172 30.78 -13.20 -3.83
CA LEU A 172 31.88 -12.59 -3.10
C LEU A 172 32.02 -13.22 -1.71
N ALA A 173 30.90 -13.45 -1.02
CA ALA A 173 30.92 -14.10 0.28
C ALA A 173 31.58 -15.48 0.22
N ARG A 174 31.25 -16.29 -0.80
CA ARG A 174 31.89 -17.60 -1.03
C ARG A 174 33.39 -17.47 -1.27
N ILE A 175 33.82 -16.48 -2.06
CA ILE A 175 35.25 -16.26 -2.34
C ILE A 175 35.98 -15.87 -1.05
N LEU A 176 35.51 -14.87 -0.32
CA LEU A 176 36.15 -14.40 0.91
C LEU A 176 36.18 -15.49 1.98
N THR A 177 35.07 -16.20 2.21
CA THR A 177 35.03 -17.34 3.15
C THR A 177 36.02 -18.43 2.74
N LYS A 178 36.16 -18.72 1.45
CA LYS A 178 37.17 -19.69 0.98
C LYS A 178 38.61 -19.19 1.20
N MET A 179 38.88 -17.89 1.04
CA MET A 179 40.22 -17.33 1.29
C MET A 179 40.63 -17.47 2.76
N VAL A 180 39.70 -17.37 3.70
CA VAL A 180 39.97 -17.35 5.15
C VAL A 180 39.66 -18.67 5.87
N ARG A 181 39.55 -19.79 5.14
CA ARG A 181 39.41 -21.11 5.75
C ARG A 181 40.58 -21.43 6.68
N HIS A 182 40.27 -22.10 7.79
CA HIS A 182 41.27 -22.50 8.78
C HIS A 182 42.30 -23.47 8.16
N CYS A 183 41.80 -24.50 7.46
CA CYS A 183 42.64 -25.48 6.78
C CYS A 183 43.19 -24.93 5.45
N SER A 184 44.48 -25.11 5.18
CA SER A 184 45.13 -24.63 3.95
C SER A 184 44.65 -25.36 2.69
N THR A 185 44.29 -26.64 2.82
CA THR A 185 43.77 -27.47 1.70
C THR A 185 42.37 -27.05 1.26
N GLU A 186 41.62 -26.37 2.12
CA GLU A 186 40.30 -25.81 1.81
C GLU A 186 40.37 -24.36 1.29
N ARG A 187 41.53 -23.71 1.44
CA ARG A 187 41.81 -22.37 0.90
C ARG A 187 42.15 -22.45 -0.58
N TYR A 188 42.20 -21.27 -1.22
CA TYR A 188 42.88 -21.19 -2.52
C TYR A 188 44.37 -21.45 -2.35
N ALA A 189 44.97 -22.11 -3.34
CA ALA A 189 46.36 -22.52 -3.27
C ALA A 189 47.32 -21.32 -3.44
N ASN A 190 46.90 -20.31 -4.22
CA ASN A 190 47.72 -19.16 -4.58
C ASN A 190 46.85 -17.94 -4.95
N ALA A 191 47.49 -16.77 -5.09
CA ALA A 191 46.81 -15.52 -5.44
C ALA A 191 46.14 -15.52 -6.83
N LEU A 192 46.66 -16.31 -7.78
CA LEU A 192 46.16 -16.36 -9.16
C LEU A 192 44.73 -16.92 -9.21
N GLU A 193 44.45 -18.00 -8.49
CA GLU A 193 43.12 -18.61 -8.45
C GLU A 193 42.06 -17.61 -7.95
N VAL A 194 42.38 -16.87 -6.89
CA VAL A 194 41.48 -15.85 -6.33
C VAL A 194 41.26 -14.71 -7.32
N CYS A 195 42.35 -14.22 -7.93
CA CYS A 195 42.30 -13.12 -8.90
C CYS A 195 41.38 -13.48 -10.08
N GLN A 196 41.47 -14.72 -10.59
CA GLN A 196 40.60 -15.20 -11.66
C GLN A 196 39.13 -15.23 -11.25
N ASP A 197 38.81 -15.73 -10.06
CA ASP A 197 37.43 -15.80 -9.58
C ASP A 197 36.81 -14.41 -9.33
N LEU A 198 37.59 -13.45 -8.80
CA LEU A 198 37.15 -12.06 -8.65
C LEU A 198 36.97 -11.34 -10.01
N LYS A 199 37.84 -11.60 -10.99
CA LYS A 199 37.69 -11.04 -12.35
C LYS A 199 36.45 -11.59 -13.06
N LYS A 200 36.14 -12.88 -12.91
CA LYS A 200 34.89 -13.49 -13.40
C LYS A 200 33.66 -12.83 -12.74
N LEU A 201 33.73 -12.50 -11.45
CA LEU A 201 32.66 -11.80 -10.76
C LEU A 201 32.40 -10.41 -11.37
N GLN A 202 33.45 -9.64 -11.66
CA GLN A 202 33.33 -8.33 -12.34
C GLN A 202 32.77 -8.45 -13.76
N SER A 203 33.25 -9.41 -14.56
CA SER A 203 32.81 -9.56 -15.95
C SER A 203 31.33 -9.93 -16.03
N ARG A 204 30.85 -10.81 -15.13
CA ARG A 204 29.44 -11.19 -15.05
C ARG A 204 28.55 -10.00 -14.68
N LYS A 205 28.94 -9.19 -13.68
CA LYS A 205 28.21 -7.96 -13.34
C LYS A 205 28.17 -6.99 -14.52
N ARG A 206 29.30 -6.75 -15.21
CA ARG A 206 29.33 -5.90 -16.41
C ARG A 206 28.41 -6.43 -17.52
N SER A 207 28.41 -7.73 -17.77
CA SER A 207 27.52 -8.35 -18.76
C SER A 207 26.04 -8.18 -18.41
N LEU A 208 25.66 -8.33 -17.13
CA LEU A 208 24.27 -8.20 -16.67
C LEU A 208 23.74 -6.75 -16.72
N TYR A 209 24.60 -5.74 -16.61
CA TYR A 209 24.17 -4.34 -16.78
C TYR A 209 24.29 -3.85 -18.22
N SER A 210 25.09 -4.51 -19.07
CA SER A 210 25.30 -4.09 -20.46
C SER A 210 24.00 -4.03 -21.28
N TRP A 211 23.04 -4.94 -21.03
CA TRP A 211 21.75 -4.91 -21.73
C TRP A 211 20.85 -3.75 -21.28
N LEU A 212 20.95 -3.30 -20.01
CA LEU A 212 20.16 -2.17 -19.50
C LEU A 212 20.58 -0.84 -20.15
N VAL A 213 21.85 -0.73 -20.55
CA VAL A 213 22.39 0.45 -21.24
C VAL A 213 22.42 0.27 -22.76
N ASP A 214 21.87 -0.83 -23.28
CA ASP A 214 21.75 -1.04 -24.72
C ASP A 214 20.76 -0.02 -25.31
N ARG A 215 21.19 0.71 -26.34
CA ARG A 215 20.38 1.73 -27.03
C ARG A 215 19.06 1.15 -27.53
N ARG A 216 18.98 -0.13 -27.85
CA ARG A 216 17.74 -0.80 -28.29
C ARG A 216 16.73 -0.91 -27.16
N VAL A 217 17.17 -1.24 -25.96
CA VAL A 217 16.32 -1.39 -24.77
C VAL A 217 15.84 -0.01 -24.30
N LEU A 218 16.71 1.00 -24.35
CA LEU A 218 16.34 2.39 -24.07
C LEU A 218 15.34 2.94 -25.10
N ALA A 219 15.52 2.65 -26.38
CA ALA A 219 14.58 3.05 -27.43
C ALA A 219 13.21 2.36 -27.26
N ALA A 220 13.18 1.07 -26.91
CA ALA A 220 11.95 0.34 -26.66
C ALA A 220 11.18 0.89 -25.45
N SER A 221 11.88 1.19 -24.35
CA SER A 221 11.26 1.75 -23.14
C SER A 221 10.75 3.18 -23.37
N LEU A 222 11.47 4.02 -24.14
CA LEU A 222 10.95 5.31 -24.59
C LEU A 222 9.72 5.14 -25.49
N GLY A 223 9.74 4.16 -26.40
CA GLY A 223 8.59 3.82 -27.25
C GLY A 223 7.35 3.43 -26.44
N ILE A 224 7.52 2.61 -25.39
CA ILE A 224 6.44 2.23 -24.48
C ILE A 224 5.88 3.46 -23.76
N LEU A 225 6.72 4.35 -23.24
CA LEU A 225 6.30 5.60 -22.58
C LEU A 225 5.51 6.53 -23.51
N VAL A 226 5.91 6.61 -24.78
CA VAL A 226 5.19 7.40 -25.80
C VAL A 226 3.84 6.75 -26.10
N LEU A 227 3.80 5.44 -26.29
CA LEU A 227 2.56 4.71 -26.58
C LEU A 227 1.56 4.80 -25.41
N THR A 228 2.01 4.68 -24.16
CA THR A 228 1.13 4.83 -22.99
C THR A 228 0.60 6.25 -22.88
N ASN A 229 1.43 7.28 -23.12
CA ASN A 229 0.95 8.66 -23.16
C ASN A 229 -0.08 8.89 -24.28
N ILE A 230 0.19 8.41 -25.50
CA ILE A 230 -0.76 8.53 -26.62
C ILE A 230 -2.08 7.82 -26.29
N PHE A 231 -2.01 6.63 -25.69
CA PHE A 231 -3.20 5.89 -25.27
C PHE A 231 -3.98 6.65 -24.21
N SER A 232 -3.33 7.18 -23.18
CA SER A 232 -3.96 8.00 -22.14
C SER A 232 -4.62 9.26 -22.71
N ILE A 233 -3.98 9.96 -23.65
CA ILE A 233 -4.54 11.13 -24.33
C ILE A 233 -5.78 10.75 -25.15
N ARG A 234 -5.71 9.66 -25.94
CA ARG A 234 -6.84 9.19 -26.72
C ARG A 234 -8.01 8.73 -25.86
N TRP A 235 -7.73 8.00 -24.79
CA TRP A 235 -8.73 7.55 -23.84
C TRP A 235 -9.43 8.75 -23.18
N TYR A 236 -8.67 9.77 -22.78
CA TYR A 236 -9.21 11.01 -22.23
C TYR A 236 -10.11 11.74 -23.25
N GLN A 237 -9.64 11.91 -24.49
CA GLN A 237 -10.42 12.55 -25.55
C GLN A 237 -11.74 11.81 -25.82
N GLN A 238 -11.70 10.48 -25.98
CA GLN A 238 -12.88 9.66 -26.21
C GLN A 238 -13.90 9.80 -25.07
N SER A 239 -13.42 9.73 -23.82
CA SER A 239 -14.28 9.87 -22.65
C SER A 239 -15.00 11.23 -22.60
N THR A 240 -14.34 12.31 -23.03
CA THR A 240 -14.99 13.63 -23.09
C THR A 240 -16.07 13.74 -24.16
N GLU A 241 -15.93 13.08 -25.31
CA GLU A 241 -16.96 13.06 -26.35
C GLU A 241 -18.18 12.22 -25.94
N ASP A 242 -17.96 11.09 -25.27
CA ASP A 242 -19.05 10.27 -24.73
C ASP A 242 -19.86 11.05 -23.69
N GLN A 243 -19.21 11.83 -22.83
CA GLN A 243 -19.89 12.71 -21.86
C GLN A 243 -20.73 13.81 -22.54
N LYS A 244 -20.20 14.43 -23.62
CA LYS A 244 -20.95 15.45 -24.38
C LYS A 244 -22.21 14.87 -25.03
N SER A 245 -22.10 13.69 -25.63
CA SER A 245 -23.24 13.03 -26.29
C SER A 245 -24.33 12.63 -25.29
N LEU A 246 -23.94 12.12 -24.12
CA LEU A 246 -24.87 11.78 -23.04
C LEU A 246 -25.56 13.02 -22.47
N TYR A 247 -24.82 14.11 -22.30
CA TYR A 247 -25.39 15.39 -21.86
C TYR A 247 -26.42 15.93 -22.86
N GLN A 248 -26.10 15.93 -24.17
CA GLN A 248 -27.04 16.33 -25.22
C GLN A 248 -28.28 15.45 -25.27
N ALA A 249 -28.14 14.13 -25.13
CA ALA A 249 -29.26 13.21 -25.06
C ALA A 249 -30.17 13.51 -23.85
N THR A 250 -29.58 13.85 -22.70
CA THR A 250 -30.33 14.21 -21.48
C THR A 250 -31.13 15.50 -21.68
N VAL A 251 -30.52 16.53 -22.28
CA VAL A 251 -31.19 17.81 -22.59
C VAL A 251 -32.34 17.62 -23.57
N ASN A 252 -32.14 16.84 -24.64
CA ASN A 252 -33.18 16.57 -25.63
C ASN A 252 -34.39 15.84 -25.00
N ASN A 253 -34.13 14.86 -24.13
CA ASN A 253 -35.20 14.15 -23.42
C ASN A 253 -35.98 15.06 -22.46
N ALA A 254 -35.31 15.99 -21.78
CA ALA A 254 -35.97 16.98 -20.93
C ALA A 254 -36.91 17.90 -21.74
N GLN A 255 -36.45 18.38 -22.90
CA GLN A 255 -37.27 19.21 -23.80
C GLN A 255 -38.50 18.47 -24.33
N LEU A 256 -38.36 17.20 -24.74
CA LEU A 256 -39.48 16.36 -25.17
C LEU A 256 -40.51 16.17 -24.05
N ASN A 257 -40.05 16.00 -22.81
CA ASN A 257 -40.94 15.85 -21.65
C ASN A 257 -41.71 17.15 -21.35
N GLU A 258 -41.07 18.32 -21.45
CA GLU A 258 -41.77 19.61 -21.32
C GLU A 258 -42.83 19.81 -22.41
N GLN A 259 -42.52 19.45 -23.66
CA GLN A 259 -43.49 19.50 -24.76
C GLN A 259 -44.70 18.58 -24.51
N ALA A 260 -44.46 17.36 -24.01
CA ALA A 260 -45.51 16.42 -23.64
C ALA A 260 -46.41 16.98 -22.52
N GLN A 261 -45.81 17.59 -21.49
CA GLN A 261 -46.55 18.24 -20.40
C GLN A 261 -47.40 19.43 -20.90
N GLN A 262 -46.86 20.25 -21.80
CA GLN A 262 -47.62 21.35 -22.42
C GLN A 262 -48.80 20.83 -23.23
N CYS A 263 -48.62 19.72 -23.97
CA CYS A 263 -49.70 19.07 -24.71
C CYS A 263 -50.81 18.57 -23.76
N ASN A 264 -50.44 17.89 -22.67
CA ASN A 264 -51.39 17.40 -21.67
C ASN A 264 -52.19 18.55 -21.02
N ARG A 265 -51.55 19.69 -20.73
CA ARG A 265 -52.25 20.89 -20.23
C ARG A 265 -53.27 21.44 -21.24
N ARG A 266 -52.96 21.42 -22.54
CA ARG A 266 -53.89 21.84 -23.61
C ARG A 266 -55.07 20.88 -23.77
N ILE A 267 -54.85 19.59 -23.56
CA ILE A 267 -55.94 18.59 -23.58
C ILE A 267 -56.86 18.80 -22.37
N ALA A 268 -56.29 18.98 -21.18
CA ALA A 268 -57.05 19.27 -19.96
C ALA A 268 -57.86 20.58 -20.07
N SER A 269 -57.28 21.63 -20.64
CA SER A 269 -58.01 22.89 -20.85
C SER A 269 -59.12 22.78 -21.90
N ARG A 270 -58.93 21.97 -22.96
CA ARG A 270 -59.99 21.66 -23.93
C ARG A 270 -61.11 20.82 -23.32
N GLN A 271 -60.80 19.87 -22.44
CA GLN A 271 -61.81 19.13 -21.68
C GLN A 271 -62.60 20.06 -20.75
N ALA A 272 -61.92 20.98 -20.06
CA ALA A 272 -62.56 22.00 -19.21
C ALA A 272 -63.44 22.99 -20.02
N LEU A 273 -63.08 23.30 -21.27
CA LEU A 273 -63.89 24.12 -22.17
C LEU A 273 -65.14 23.37 -22.67
N LYS A 274 -65.03 22.05 -22.95
CA LYS A 274 -66.17 21.21 -23.34
C LYS A 274 -67.21 21.07 -22.22
N THR A 275 -66.80 21.16 -20.96
CA THR A 275 -67.73 21.21 -19.81
C THR A 275 -68.43 22.56 -19.64
N ASN A 276 -67.97 23.64 -20.29
CA ASN A 276 -68.49 25.01 -20.11
C ASN A 276 -69.21 25.58 -21.35
N LEU A 277 -69.40 24.80 -22.41
CA LEU A 277 -70.24 25.18 -23.55
C LEU A 277 -71.51 24.30 -23.56
N ILE A 278 -72.45 24.60 -22.66
CA ILE A 278 -73.86 24.22 -22.79
C ILE A 278 -74.68 25.51 -22.82
N ASP A 279 -75.45 25.61 -23.89
CA ASP A 279 -76.29 26.70 -24.34
C ASP A 279 -77.26 27.21 -23.25
N VAL A 280 -77.27 28.52 -23.05
CA VAL A 280 -77.90 29.25 -21.94
C VAL A 280 -79.44 29.10 -21.93
N ASN A 281 -80.04 28.65 -23.03
CA ASN A 281 -81.48 28.40 -23.13
C ASN A 281 -81.93 27.02 -22.66
N MET A 282 -81.02 26.05 -22.45
CA MET A 282 -81.34 24.78 -21.78
C MET A 282 -81.29 24.88 -20.26
N VAL A 283 -80.57 25.86 -19.71
CA VAL A 283 -80.41 26.04 -18.25
C VAL A 283 -81.67 26.67 -17.62
N ALA A 284 -82.39 27.54 -18.33
CA ALA A 284 -83.64 28.11 -17.86
C ALA A 284 -84.79 27.07 -17.81
N ASP A 285 -84.87 26.22 -18.83
CA ASP A 285 -85.86 25.14 -18.95
C ASP A 285 -85.53 23.96 -18.01
N ALA A 286 -84.24 23.66 -17.83
CA ALA A 286 -83.78 22.71 -16.82
C ALA A 286 -84.01 23.23 -15.39
N LYS A 287 -83.91 24.53 -15.12
CA LYS A 287 -84.14 25.08 -13.76
C LYS A 287 -85.60 24.94 -13.33
N GLN A 288 -86.53 25.17 -14.24
CA GLN A 288 -87.98 24.99 -14.01
C GLN A 288 -88.35 23.50 -13.88
N THR A 289 -87.68 22.63 -14.63
CA THR A 289 -87.82 21.16 -14.53
C THR A 289 -87.16 20.58 -13.28
N ILE A 290 -86.05 21.17 -12.81
CA ILE A 290 -85.33 20.79 -11.58
C ILE A 290 -86.09 21.25 -10.32
N GLU A 291 -86.78 22.39 -10.34
CA GLU A 291 -87.65 22.81 -9.23
C GLU A 291 -88.91 21.94 -9.11
N ALA A 292 -89.48 21.49 -10.22
CA ALA A 292 -90.55 20.50 -10.24
C ALA A 292 -90.07 19.08 -9.84
N CYS A 293 -88.88 18.65 -10.26
CA CYS A 293 -88.27 17.39 -9.83
C CYS A 293 -87.78 17.43 -8.37
N ASN A 294 -87.38 18.58 -7.81
CA ASN A 294 -86.96 18.72 -6.41
C ASN A 294 -88.15 18.69 -5.42
N GLN A 295 -89.36 19.05 -5.86
CA GLN A 295 -90.58 18.79 -5.10
C GLN A 295 -90.98 17.31 -5.12
N ALA A 296 -90.62 16.56 -6.17
CA ALA A 296 -90.81 15.09 -6.25
C ALA A 296 -89.65 14.27 -5.63
N ALA A 297 -88.42 14.80 -5.56
CA ALA A 297 -87.27 14.14 -4.96
C ALA A 297 -87.15 14.36 -3.44
N LYS A 298 -87.87 15.35 -2.88
CA LYS A 298 -87.99 15.59 -1.42
C LYS A 298 -88.68 14.45 -0.65
N SER A 299 -89.28 13.48 -1.34
CA SER A 299 -89.84 12.25 -0.77
C SER A 299 -89.02 10.99 -1.09
N GLN A 300 -87.98 11.07 -1.93
CA GLN A 300 -87.16 9.92 -2.35
C GLN A 300 -85.69 10.00 -1.89
N LEU A 301 -85.19 11.18 -1.49
CA LEU A 301 -83.82 11.33 -0.96
C LEU A 301 -83.66 10.86 0.50
N THR A 302 -84.77 10.64 1.21
CA THR A 302 -84.79 10.07 2.56
C THR A 302 -84.62 8.55 2.59
N PHE A 303 -84.76 7.85 1.45
CA PHE A 303 -84.73 6.38 1.39
C PHE A 303 -83.36 5.81 0.95
N ILE A 304 -82.62 6.48 0.06
CA ILE A 304 -81.36 5.94 -0.50
C ILE A 304 -80.18 6.04 0.48
N ASN A 305 -80.16 7.04 1.37
CA ASN A 305 -79.12 7.15 2.40
C ASN A 305 -79.39 6.25 3.61
N GLN A 306 -80.61 5.73 3.76
CA GLN A 306 -81.00 4.81 4.83
C GLN A 306 -80.55 3.36 4.52
N GLY A 307 -80.74 2.90 3.27
CA GLY A 307 -80.35 1.54 2.87
C GLY A 307 -78.83 1.28 2.84
N LYS A 308 -77.99 2.29 2.59
CA LYS A 308 -76.53 2.13 2.55
C LYS A 308 -75.88 2.13 3.94
N ALA A 309 -76.49 2.84 4.89
CA ALA A 309 -76.09 2.81 6.30
C ALA A 309 -76.49 1.48 6.97
N GLU A 310 -77.70 0.97 6.69
CA GLU A 310 -78.17 -0.33 7.19
C GLU A 310 -77.33 -1.52 6.66
N LEU A 311 -76.88 -1.46 5.40
CA LEU A 311 -76.01 -2.50 4.81
C LEU A 311 -74.62 -2.57 5.47
N LEU A 312 -74.00 -1.42 5.75
CA LEU A 312 -72.69 -1.35 6.41
C LEU A 312 -72.76 -1.77 7.89
N LEU A 313 -73.86 -1.42 8.57
CA LEU A 313 -74.14 -1.86 9.95
C LEU A 313 -74.39 -3.38 10.02
N SER A 314 -75.13 -3.95 9.06
CA SER A 314 -75.35 -5.40 8.95
C SER A 314 -74.06 -6.21 8.71
N GLN A 315 -73.05 -5.64 8.03
CA GLN A 315 -71.77 -6.31 7.81
C GLN A 315 -70.88 -6.30 9.06
N SER A 316 -70.96 -5.24 9.87
CA SER A 316 -70.23 -5.13 11.14
C SER A 316 -70.77 -6.08 12.23
N SER A 317 -72.09 -6.30 12.28
CA SER A 317 -72.72 -7.23 13.23
C SER A 317 -72.44 -8.71 12.92
N LEU A 318 -72.21 -9.08 11.65
CA LEU A 318 -71.82 -10.43 11.25
C LEU A 318 -70.39 -10.81 11.69
N GLN A 319 -69.49 -9.83 11.86
CA GLN A 319 -68.12 -10.05 12.37
C GLN A 319 -68.07 -10.17 13.90
N LEU A 320 -68.99 -9.53 14.61
CA LEU A 320 -69.07 -9.50 16.08
C LEU A 320 -70.12 -10.51 16.59
N ASN A 321 -69.81 -11.79 16.37
CA ASN A 321 -70.72 -12.88 16.66
C ASN A 321 -70.73 -13.24 18.17
N GLN A 322 -71.45 -12.48 19.01
CA GLN A 322 -71.98 -12.94 20.31
C GLN A 322 -72.92 -11.92 21.00
N LYS A 323 -74.13 -12.42 21.36
CA LYS A 323 -75.00 -12.11 22.53
C LYS A 323 -75.53 -10.68 22.76
N LYS A 324 -76.87 -10.58 22.87
CA LYS A 324 -77.79 -9.58 23.50
C LYS A 324 -77.50 -8.06 23.42
N ASP A 325 -76.26 -7.60 23.35
CA ASP A 325 -75.89 -6.18 23.40
C ASP A 325 -75.88 -5.54 21.99
N ALA A 326 -75.80 -6.33 20.92
CA ALA A 326 -75.75 -5.85 19.53
C ALA A 326 -76.98 -5.01 19.13
N GLN A 327 -78.14 -5.29 19.72
CA GLN A 327 -79.39 -4.59 19.41
C GLN A 327 -79.49 -3.24 20.12
N GLU A 328 -78.80 -3.08 21.24
CA GLU A 328 -78.67 -1.82 21.97
C GLU A 328 -77.71 -0.87 21.23
N TYR A 329 -76.55 -1.36 20.79
CA TYR A 329 -75.61 -0.61 19.97
C TYR A 329 -76.21 -0.16 18.61
N LEU A 330 -77.05 -0.99 18.00
CA LEU A 330 -77.77 -0.65 16.75
C LEU A 330 -78.76 0.50 16.95
N ASN A 331 -79.49 0.50 18.06
CA ASN A 331 -80.44 1.56 18.40
C ASN A 331 -79.70 2.88 18.72
N ASP A 332 -78.58 2.79 19.43
CA ASP A 332 -77.74 3.92 19.81
C ASP A 332 -77.05 4.58 18.60
N ALA A 333 -76.50 3.78 17.68
CA ALA A 333 -75.96 4.28 16.41
C ALA A 333 -77.05 4.95 15.56
N ARG A 334 -78.23 4.34 15.45
CA ARG A 334 -79.37 4.92 14.73
C ARG A 334 -79.78 6.28 15.31
N ASN A 335 -79.85 6.40 16.64
CA ASN A 335 -80.20 7.67 17.29
C ASN A 335 -79.12 8.75 17.10
N SER A 336 -77.84 8.37 17.16
CA SER A 336 -76.71 9.28 16.88
C SER A 336 -76.71 9.79 15.44
N PHE A 337 -77.07 8.94 14.46
CA PHE A 337 -77.20 9.35 13.06
C PHE A 337 -78.38 10.32 12.86
N LEU A 338 -79.52 10.04 13.48
CA LEU A 338 -80.71 10.90 13.40
C LEU A 338 -80.43 12.28 14.03
N ALA A 339 -79.74 12.33 15.17
CA ALA A 339 -79.30 13.59 15.77
C ALA A 339 -78.29 14.35 14.88
N ALA A 340 -77.34 13.64 14.26
CA ALA A 340 -76.37 14.23 13.32
C ALA A 340 -77.04 14.84 12.08
N ARG A 341 -78.08 14.18 11.55
CA ARG A 341 -78.91 14.68 10.44
C ARG A 341 -79.67 15.96 10.81
N ASP A 342 -80.13 16.08 12.04
CA ASP A 342 -80.87 17.26 12.49
C ASP A 342 -79.95 18.46 12.77
N ILE A 343 -78.66 18.23 13.07
CA ILE A 343 -77.63 19.25 13.25
C ILE A 343 -77.05 19.74 11.90
N ASN A 344 -76.82 18.83 10.94
CA ASN A 344 -76.37 19.17 9.60
C ASN A 344 -76.99 18.23 8.56
N ARG A 345 -78.02 18.71 7.85
CA ARG A 345 -78.77 17.92 6.87
C ARG A 345 -77.96 17.54 5.63
N ASP A 346 -76.92 18.31 5.29
CA ASP A 346 -76.21 18.16 4.02
C ASP A 346 -74.99 17.23 4.13
N GLN A 347 -74.39 17.08 5.31
CA GLN A 347 -73.29 16.14 5.58
C GLN A 347 -73.39 15.48 6.96
N PRO A 348 -74.28 14.47 7.13
CA PRO A 348 -74.53 13.85 8.44
C PRO A 348 -73.46 12.82 8.86
N GLN A 349 -72.66 12.29 7.93
CA GLN A 349 -71.68 11.25 8.18
C GLN A 349 -70.57 11.65 9.17
N PRO A 350 -69.92 12.83 9.07
CA PRO A 350 -68.90 13.25 10.02
C PRO A 350 -69.41 13.39 11.47
N HIS A 351 -70.64 13.88 11.64
CA HIS A 351 -71.25 14.05 12.97
C HIS A 351 -71.73 12.72 13.56
N PHE A 352 -72.17 11.78 12.72
CA PHE A 352 -72.49 10.41 13.13
C PHE A 352 -71.25 9.69 13.69
N TYR A 353 -70.12 9.74 13.00
CA TYR A 353 -68.87 9.13 13.48
C TYR A 353 -68.37 9.76 14.78
N LEU A 354 -68.57 11.06 14.97
CA LEU A 354 -68.26 11.77 16.21
C LEU A 354 -69.15 11.33 17.39
N GLY A 355 -70.45 11.10 17.16
CA GLY A 355 -71.38 10.58 18.17
C GLY A 355 -71.07 9.13 18.57
N LEU A 356 -70.80 8.28 17.58
CA LEU A 356 -70.45 6.89 17.78
C LEU A 356 -69.13 6.74 18.56
N ALA A 357 -68.12 7.56 18.25
CA ALA A 357 -66.85 7.59 18.98
C ALA A 357 -67.02 7.96 20.46
N LYS A 358 -67.92 8.90 20.80
CA LYS A 358 -68.26 9.26 22.20
C LYS A 358 -68.99 8.14 22.94
N GLN A 359 -69.76 7.32 22.23
CA GLN A 359 -70.45 6.16 22.80
C GLN A 359 -69.46 5.03 23.11
N LEU A 360 -68.54 4.76 22.19
CA LEU A 360 -67.44 3.79 22.36
C LEU A 360 -66.44 4.23 23.44
N GLN A 361 -66.31 5.55 23.69
CA GLN A 361 -65.51 6.15 24.76
C GLN A 361 -65.92 5.69 26.17
N ARG A 362 -67.17 5.24 26.38
CA ARG A 362 -67.60 4.67 27.66
C ARG A 362 -66.96 3.31 27.98
N ALA A 363 -66.20 2.72 27.05
CA ALA A 363 -65.56 1.40 27.18
C ALA A 363 -64.00 1.42 27.28
N ASN A 364 -63.37 2.60 27.47
CA ASN A 364 -61.96 2.86 27.82
C ASN A 364 -60.82 2.40 26.87
N ASP A 365 -60.26 3.37 26.11
CA ASP A 365 -58.83 3.81 26.13
C ASP A 365 -58.20 4.22 24.77
N TYR A 366 -58.84 5.12 23.99
CA TYR A 366 -58.29 5.64 22.71
C TYR A 366 -58.41 7.17 22.53
N GLN A 367 -58.47 7.92 23.63
CA GLN A 367 -58.88 9.33 23.58
C GLN A 367 -57.82 10.31 23.04
N LYS A 368 -56.54 9.96 23.08
CA LYS A 368 -55.44 10.85 22.68
C LYS A 368 -55.20 10.87 21.17
N ASP A 369 -55.28 9.71 20.52
CA ASP A 369 -55.05 9.57 19.08
C ASP A 369 -56.24 10.13 18.28
N TYR A 370 -57.44 10.05 18.84
CA TYR A 370 -58.67 10.59 18.26
C TYR A 370 -58.65 12.12 18.14
N ASN A 371 -58.18 12.84 19.17
CA ASN A 371 -58.08 14.31 19.14
C ASN A 371 -57.05 14.78 18.09
N THR A 372 -56.03 13.97 17.80
CA THR A 372 -54.99 14.26 16.81
C THR A 372 -55.52 14.12 15.37
N ALA A 373 -56.36 13.12 15.11
CA ALA A 373 -56.97 12.90 13.80
C ALA A 373 -57.99 14.00 13.44
N ILE A 374 -58.75 14.49 14.43
CA ILE A 374 -59.69 15.60 14.26
C ILE A 374 -58.97 16.92 13.95
N ASP A 375 -57.84 17.20 14.60
CA ASP A 375 -57.13 18.48 14.42
C ASP A 375 -56.42 18.57 13.05
N LEU A 376 -55.94 17.43 12.52
CA LEU A 376 -55.38 17.33 11.16
C LEU A 376 -56.44 17.47 10.05
N TYR A 377 -57.69 17.10 10.34
CA TYR A 377 -58.78 17.15 9.36
C TYR A 377 -59.41 18.55 9.26
N LEU A 378 -59.37 19.36 10.33
CA LEU A 378 -60.11 20.62 10.45
C LEU A 378 -59.37 21.91 10.01
N LYS A 379 -58.12 21.87 9.52
CA LYS A 379 -57.42 23.09 9.05
C LYS A 379 -57.19 23.13 7.53
N PRO A 380 -57.88 24.02 6.77
CA PRO A 380 -57.78 24.08 5.32
C PRO A 380 -56.56 24.80 4.73
N ASN A 381 -55.71 25.50 5.49
CA ASN A 381 -54.59 26.28 4.93
C ASN A 381 -53.51 26.66 5.97
N HIS A 382 -52.41 25.90 6.07
CA HIS A 382 -51.01 26.39 6.14
C HIS A 382 -49.98 25.24 6.25
N LYS A 383 -48.85 25.38 5.54
CA LYS A 383 -47.64 24.52 5.50
C LYS A 383 -46.97 24.33 6.87
N ILE A 384 -46.45 23.13 7.18
CA ILE A 384 -45.35 22.91 8.16
C ILE A 384 -44.49 21.71 7.69
N THR A 385 -43.51 21.87 6.78
CA THR A 385 -42.05 22.20 6.92
C THR A 385 -41.12 21.06 7.37
N ARG A 386 -40.10 20.76 6.54
CA ARG A 386 -38.96 19.87 6.89
C ARG A 386 -38.35 20.29 8.22
N GLY A 387 -38.17 19.34 9.15
CA GLY A 387 -37.33 19.52 10.32
C GLY A 387 -37.31 18.27 11.20
N ARG A 388 -36.15 17.61 11.24
CA ARG A 388 -35.82 16.56 12.22
C ARG A 388 -36.20 17.02 13.63
N LEU A 389 -36.56 16.08 14.51
CA LEU A 389 -35.80 15.83 15.74
C LEU A 389 -36.26 14.52 16.39
N PHE A 390 -35.26 13.80 16.88
CA PHE A 390 -35.24 12.48 17.48
C PHE A 390 -35.67 12.49 18.98
N TYR A 391 -35.72 11.26 19.53
CA TYR A 391 -35.35 10.82 20.90
C TYR A 391 -36.47 10.75 21.96
N PRO A 392 -36.29 9.95 23.04
CA PRO A 392 -35.80 8.56 23.09
C PRO A 392 -36.70 7.63 23.95
N CYS A 393 -36.40 6.34 23.84
CA CYS A 393 -36.91 5.17 24.59
C CYS A 393 -38.33 4.70 24.27
#